data_AF-A0A4Q9LXF9-F1
#
_entry.id   AF-A0A4Q9LXF9-F1
#
_cell.length_a   1.000
_cell.length_b   1.000
_cell.length_c   1.000
_cell.angle_alpha   90.00
_cell.angle_beta   90.00
_cell.angle_gamma   90.00
#
_symmetry.space_group_name_H-M   'P 1'
#
loop_
_entity.id
_entity.type
_entity.pdbx_description
1 polymer ?
#
loop_
_entity_poly.entity_id
_entity_poly.type
_entity_poly.pdbx_seq_one_letter_code
_entity_poly.pdbx_strand_id
1 'polypeptide(L)'
;KQRISLGDIVYIESNSGIIKRLGKCETHKRNYDIEAECFIPLPKGEVLRRKEIIQEVTLHDLDISTSKPNGNDVVSILSQIFNPKKSEITEKLRNEVNLNVNRYLECGNADVIPGVLFIDEAHMMDLECFTFLHKAIESPFSPLIVFSSNKLKSKIRGSKNIENHFGMPKELLDRLVIIPLQKNTTEINKKILQIRINEECINVSSEALTFLSDIAESKGLRYVLCILPVLKVFKTKIERNHVEEVTSLFIGLK
;
A
#
# COMPACT_ATOMS: atom_id res chain seq x y z
N LYS A 1 -20.87 -29.71 -7.59
CA LYS A 1 -21.01 -29.85 -9.06
C LYS A 1 -21.70 -28.60 -9.59
N GLN A 2 -21.03 -27.79 -10.43
CA GLN A 2 -21.67 -26.66 -11.08
C GLN A 2 -22.75 -27.17 -12.04
N ARG A 3 -23.99 -26.71 -11.90
CA ARG A 3 -25.11 -27.08 -12.79
C ARG A 3 -24.95 -26.31 -14.10
N ILE A 4 -24.17 -26.85 -15.02
CA ILE A 4 -23.93 -26.30 -16.36
C ILE A 4 -25.01 -26.85 -17.28
N SER A 5 -25.65 -25.95 -18.03
CA SER A 5 -26.71 -26.25 -18.97
C SER A 5 -26.38 -25.74 -20.38
N LEU A 6 -27.10 -26.25 -21.39
CA LEU A 6 -26.94 -25.76 -22.76
C LEU A 6 -27.27 -24.27 -22.84
N GLY A 7 -26.36 -23.48 -23.41
CA GLY A 7 -26.49 -22.02 -23.50
C GLY A 7 -25.71 -21.24 -22.44
N ASP A 8 -25.05 -21.91 -21.49
CA ASP A 8 -24.14 -21.27 -20.53
C ASP A 8 -22.76 -20.99 -21.14
N ILE A 9 -22.18 -19.84 -20.79
CA ILE A 9 -20.79 -19.51 -21.08
C ILE A 9 -19.92 -20.03 -19.93
N VAL A 10 -18.93 -20.85 -20.27
CA VAL A 10 -18.02 -21.47 -19.32
C VAL A 10 -16.57 -21.06 -19.60
N TYR A 11 -15.82 -20.89 -18.52
CA TYR A 11 -14.37 -20.79 -18.55
C TYR A 11 -13.78 -22.12 -18.10
N ILE A 12 -12.90 -22.69 -18.92
CA ILE A 12 -12.23 -23.97 -18.65
C ILE A 12 -10.73 -23.69 -18.64
N GLU A 13 -10.09 -24.02 -17.52
CA GLU A 13 -8.64 -23.99 -17.41
C GLU A 13 -8.09 -25.40 -17.64
N SER A 14 -7.37 -25.58 -18.76
CA SER A 14 -6.89 -26.89 -19.22
C SER A 14 -5.95 -27.58 -18.22
N ASN A 15 -5.11 -26.81 -17.54
CA ASN A 15 -4.05 -27.34 -16.68
C ASN A 15 -4.58 -27.82 -15.32
N SER A 16 -5.58 -27.13 -14.78
CA SER A 16 -6.16 -27.43 -13.46
C SER A 16 -7.44 -28.28 -13.57
N GLY A 17 -8.03 -28.38 -14.76
CA GLY A 17 -9.34 -29.01 -14.98
C GLY A 17 -10.50 -28.26 -14.34
N ILE A 18 -10.28 -27.02 -13.88
CA ILE A 18 -11.31 -26.21 -13.23
C ILE A 18 -12.27 -25.66 -14.28
N ILE A 19 -13.55 -25.92 -14.08
CA ILE A 19 -14.65 -25.37 -14.89
C ILE A 19 -15.38 -24.33 -14.05
N LYS A 20 -15.57 -23.14 -14.61
CA LYS A 20 -16.34 -22.04 -14.01
C LYS A 20 -17.46 -21.60 -14.96
N ARG A 21 -18.71 -21.76 -14.54
CA ARG A 21 -19.87 -21.13 -15.20
C ARG A 21 -19.82 -19.63 -14.97
N LEU A 22 -19.65 -18.85 -16.04
CA LEU A 22 -19.64 -17.39 -15.97
C LEU A 22 -21.06 -16.82 -15.93
N GLY A 23 -21.96 -17.39 -16.73
CA GLY A 23 -23.35 -16.94 -16.84
C GLY A 23 -24.01 -17.49 -18.08
N LYS A 24 -25.22 -17.04 -18.38
CA LYS A 24 -26.01 -17.49 -19.54
C LYS A 24 -25.76 -16.58 -20.73
N CYS A 25 -25.73 -17.15 -21.92
CA CYS A 25 -25.47 -16.38 -23.13
C CYS A 25 -26.64 -15.44 -23.46
N GLU A 26 -26.33 -14.19 -23.82
CA GLU A 26 -27.32 -13.19 -24.25
C GLU A 26 -28.18 -13.63 -25.45
N THR A 27 -27.66 -14.47 -26.36
CA THR A 27 -28.44 -14.97 -27.51
C THR A 27 -29.58 -15.90 -27.10
N HIS A 28 -29.52 -16.44 -25.88
CA HIS A 28 -30.58 -17.25 -25.30
C HIS A 28 -31.57 -16.44 -24.44
N LYS A 29 -31.43 -15.10 -24.38
CA LYS A 29 -32.36 -14.23 -23.67
C LYS A 29 -33.71 -14.22 -24.37
N ARG A 30 -34.74 -14.77 -23.72
CA ARG A 30 -36.13 -14.62 -24.18
C ARG A 30 -36.63 -13.24 -23.75
N ASN A 31 -37.37 -12.54 -24.60
CA ASN A 31 -37.87 -11.18 -24.35
C ASN A 31 -38.80 -11.05 -23.12
N TYR A 32 -39.19 -12.16 -22.51
CA TYR A 32 -40.12 -12.24 -21.37
C TYR A 32 -39.55 -13.04 -20.18
N ASP A 33 -38.22 -13.18 -20.06
CA ASP A 33 -37.61 -13.81 -18.88
C ASP A 33 -37.62 -12.84 -17.69
N ILE A 34 -38.39 -13.19 -16.65
CA ILE A 34 -38.49 -12.47 -15.36
C ILE A 34 -37.39 -12.96 -14.39
N GLU A 35 -36.63 -14.00 -14.77
CA GLU A 35 -35.52 -14.52 -13.98
C GLU A 35 -34.32 -13.56 -14.02
N ALA A 36 -33.82 -13.18 -12.83
CA ALA A 36 -32.65 -12.31 -12.65
C ALA A 36 -31.32 -13.05 -12.89
N GLU A 37 -31.21 -13.81 -13.99
CA GLU A 37 -29.95 -14.43 -14.39
C GLU A 37 -29.03 -13.37 -15.05
N CYS A 38 -27.76 -13.35 -14.65
CA CYS A 38 -26.75 -12.50 -15.28
C CYS A 38 -26.47 -13.03 -16.70
N PHE A 39 -27.00 -12.34 -17.71
CA PHE A 39 -26.67 -12.60 -19.11
C PHE A 39 -25.32 -11.99 -19.47
N ILE A 40 -24.51 -12.75 -20.21
CA ILE A 40 -23.16 -12.37 -20.63
C ILE A 40 -23.08 -12.44 -22.15
N PRO A 41 -22.47 -11.45 -22.83
CA PRO A 41 -22.29 -11.49 -24.27
C PRO A 41 -21.36 -12.64 -24.67
N LEU A 42 -21.52 -13.15 -25.89
CA LEU A 42 -20.61 -14.16 -26.45
C LEU A 42 -19.16 -13.64 -26.41
N PRO A 43 -18.23 -14.39 -25.79
CA PRO A 43 -16.82 -14.05 -25.81
C PRO A 43 -16.36 -13.93 -27.27
N LYS A 44 -15.70 -12.82 -27.59
CA LYS A 44 -15.13 -12.60 -28.92
C LYS A 44 -13.74 -13.22 -29.01
N GLY A 45 -13.43 -13.83 -30.15
CA GLY A 45 -12.12 -14.42 -30.44
C GLY A 45 -12.13 -15.94 -30.44
N GLU A 46 -10.94 -16.52 -30.38
CA GLU A 46 -10.76 -17.98 -30.39
C GLU A 46 -11.17 -18.62 -29.06
N VAL A 47 -11.76 -19.82 -29.14
CA VAL A 47 -12.21 -20.58 -27.97
C VAL A 47 -11.02 -21.06 -27.12
N LEU A 48 -9.95 -21.52 -27.77
CA LEU A 48 -8.72 -21.94 -27.11
C LEU A 48 -7.72 -20.79 -27.15
N ARG A 49 -7.40 -20.22 -25.99
CA ARG A 49 -6.39 -19.16 -25.88
C ARG A 49 -5.31 -19.58 -24.89
N ARG A 50 -4.05 -19.54 -25.33
CA ARG A 50 -2.90 -19.60 -24.42
C ARG A 50 -2.66 -18.20 -23.87
N LYS A 51 -2.79 -18.04 -22.56
CA LYS A 51 -2.48 -16.79 -21.85
C LYS A 51 -1.34 -17.06 -20.89
N GLU A 52 -0.25 -16.33 -21.03
CA GLU A 52 0.79 -16.29 -20.01
C GLU A 52 0.29 -15.40 -18.87
N ILE A 53 0.27 -15.95 -17.67
CA ILE A 53 -0.17 -15.26 -16.46
C ILE A 53 1.07 -15.09 -15.61
N ILE A 54 1.53 -13.85 -15.49
CA ILE A 54 2.57 -13.47 -14.54
C ILE A 54 1.86 -13.13 -13.24
N GLN A 55 2.22 -13.81 -12.16
CA GLN A 55 1.64 -13.58 -10.85
C GLN A 55 2.71 -13.07 -9.90
N GLU A 56 2.51 -11.86 -9.41
CA GLU A 56 3.33 -11.27 -8.36
C GLU A 56 2.68 -11.55 -7.01
N VAL A 57 3.43 -12.17 -6.11
CA VAL A 57 2.95 -12.57 -4.78
C VAL A 57 4.03 -12.20 -3.77
N THR A 58 3.63 -11.67 -2.61
CA THR A 58 4.59 -11.40 -1.54
C THR A 58 4.84 -12.67 -0.72
N LEU A 59 6.03 -12.80 -0.13
CA LEU A 59 6.32 -13.90 0.79
C LEU A 59 5.32 -13.95 1.97
N HIS A 60 4.82 -12.78 2.39
CA HIS A 60 3.80 -12.70 3.42
C HIS A 60 2.47 -13.33 3.01
N ASP A 61 2.07 -13.19 1.75
CA ASP A 61 0.85 -13.83 1.23
C ASP A 61 1.01 -15.36 1.20
N LEU A 62 2.21 -15.85 0.86
CA LEU A 62 2.53 -17.28 0.91
C LEU A 62 2.48 -17.81 2.36
N ASP A 63 3.04 -17.08 3.31
CA ASP A 63 2.97 -17.43 4.74
C ASP A 63 1.52 -17.48 5.25
N ILE A 64 0.70 -16.49 4.89
CA ILE A 64 -0.72 -16.46 5.28
C ILE A 64 -1.49 -17.63 4.64
N SER A 65 -1.25 -17.90 3.35
CA SER A 65 -1.93 -18.98 2.63
C SER A 65 -1.58 -20.37 3.18
N THR A 66 -0.36 -20.54 3.66
CA THR A 66 0.12 -21.81 4.24
C THR A 66 -0.35 -21.97 5.70
N SER A 67 -0.39 -20.87 6.47
CA SER A 67 -0.84 -20.89 7.88
C SER A 67 -2.36 -21.04 8.03
N LYS A 68 -3.13 -20.64 7.03
CA LYS A 68 -4.56 -20.92 6.92
C LYS A 68 -4.79 -21.96 5.82
N PRO A 69 -4.59 -23.26 6.09
CA PRO A 69 -5.05 -24.26 5.14
C PRO A 69 -6.55 -24.02 4.93
N ASN A 70 -6.96 -23.80 3.68
CA ASN A 70 -8.36 -23.73 3.28
C ASN A 70 -8.99 -25.13 3.43
N GLY A 71 -9.10 -25.60 4.67
CA GLY A 71 -9.82 -26.81 5.01
C GLY A 71 -11.31 -26.52 4.90
N ASN A 72 -12.02 -27.33 4.12
CA ASN A 72 -13.49 -27.32 3.97
C ASN A 72 -14.22 -27.75 5.27
N ASP A 73 -13.65 -27.48 6.45
CA ASP A 73 -14.25 -27.82 7.72
C ASP A 73 -15.16 -26.67 8.18
N VAL A 74 -16.40 -26.99 8.52
CA VAL A 74 -17.42 -26.01 8.96
C VAL A 74 -16.92 -25.17 10.14
N VAL A 75 -16.00 -25.70 10.93
CA VAL A 75 -15.33 -25.03 12.07
C VAL A 75 -14.29 -23.99 11.61
N SER A 76 -13.57 -24.22 10.52
CA SER A 76 -12.61 -23.25 9.95
C SER A 76 -13.34 -22.02 9.37
N ILE A 77 -14.51 -22.23 8.75
CA ILE A 77 -15.37 -21.16 8.24
C ILE A 77 -15.96 -20.33 9.40
N LEU A 78 -16.46 -20.99 10.44
CA LEU A 78 -17.02 -20.31 11.62
C LEU A 78 -15.95 -19.48 12.37
N SER A 79 -14.75 -20.04 12.54
CA SER A 79 -13.64 -19.31 13.20
C SER A 79 -13.14 -18.11 12.39
N GLN A 80 -13.11 -18.19 11.05
CA GLN A 80 -12.76 -17.06 10.19
C GLN A 80 -13.77 -15.90 10.26
N ILE A 81 -15.06 -16.20 10.45
CA ILE A 81 -16.13 -15.20 10.55
C ILE A 81 -16.16 -14.56 11.95
N PHE A 82 -16.02 -15.35 13.01
CA PHE A 82 -16.22 -14.85 14.37
C PHE A 82 -14.94 -14.37 15.05
N ASN A 83 -13.75 -14.80 14.63
CA ASN A 83 -12.48 -14.38 15.22
C ASN A 83 -11.37 -14.36 14.16
N PRO A 84 -11.22 -13.27 13.39
CA PRO A 84 -10.04 -13.05 12.57
C PRO A 84 -8.85 -12.68 13.48
N LYS A 85 -8.48 -13.55 14.42
CA LYS A 85 -7.21 -13.41 15.13
C LYS A 85 -6.12 -13.60 14.09
N LYS A 86 -5.23 -12.61 13.98
CA LYS A 86 -3.98 -12.77 13.24
C LYS A 86 -3.23 -13.91 13.95
N SER A 87 -3.26 -15.10 13.37
CA SER A 87 -2.41 -16.19 13.82
C SER A 87 -0.97 -15.74 13.59
N GLU A 88 -0.18 -15.73 14.66
CA GLU A 88 1.25 -15.47 14.54
C GLU A 88 1.87 -16.54 13.63
N ILE A 89 2.62 -16.11 12.64
CA ILE A 89 3.31 -17.02 11.72
C ILE A 89 4.55 -17.54 12.45
N THR A 90 4.53 -18.82 12.80
CA THR A 90 5.66 -19.47 13.46
C THR A 90 6.89 -19.54 12.56
N GLU A 91 8.09 -19.53 13.15
CA GLU A 91 9.35 -19.67 12.41
C GLU A 91 9.42 -20.97 11.60
N LYS A 92 8.83 -22.07 12.10
CA LYS A 92 8.76 -23.35 11.38
C LYS A 92 8.06 -23.21 10.04
N LEU A 93 6.91 -22.51 10.02
CA LEU A 93 6.15 -22.28 8.80
C LEU A 93 6.90 -21.38 7.82
N ARG A 94 7.56 -20.32 8.32
CA ARG A 94 8.42 -19.46 7.47
C ARG A 94 9.56 -20.26 6.83
N ASN A 95 10.19 -21.16 7.58
CA ASN A 95 11.28 -21.99 7.07
C ASN A 95 10.79 -22.96 5.98
N GLU A 96 9.58 -23.52 6.13
CA GLU A 96 8.96 -24.36 5.11
C GLU A 96 8.61 -23.57 3.84
N VAL A 97 8.01 -22.39 3.98
CA VAL A 97 7.72 -21.48 2.86
C VAL A 97 9.01 -21.09 2.15
N ASN A 98 10.04 -20.68 2.88
CA ASN A 98 11.35 -20.34 2.33
C ASN A 98 11.99 -21.52 1.57
N LEU A 99 11.88 -22.74 2.09
CA LEU A 99 12.37 -23.93 1.40
C LEU A 99 11.64 -24.15 0.06
N ASN A 100 10.32 -23.96 0.05
CA ASN A 100 9.53 -24.09 -1.17
C ASN A 100 9.87 -22.98 -2.18
N VAL A 101 10.00 -21.73 -1.75
CA VAL A 101 10.42 -20.61 -2.60
C VAL A 101 11.80 -20.86 -3.20
N ASN A 102 12.76 -21.35 -2.41
CA ASN A 102 14.09 -21.71 -2.91
C ASN A 102 14.03 -22.80 -3.98
N ARG A 103 13.17 -23.81 -3.83
CA ARG A 103 12.96 -24.81 -4.90
C ARG A 103 12.41 -24.19 -6.18
N TYR A 104 11.47 -23.25 -6.09
CA TYR A 104 10.95 -22.55 -7.26
C TYR A 104 12.02 -21.70 -7.96
N LEU A 105 12.90 -21.06 -7.19
CA LEU A 105 14.06 -20.32 -7.70
C LEU A 105 15.06 -21.26 -8.41
N GLU A 106 15.43 -22.37 -7.77
CA GLU A 106 16.36 -23.37 -8.33
C GLU A 106 15.83 -24.01 -9.62
N CYS A 107 14.52 -24.22 -9.73
CA CYS A 107 13.88 -24.71 -10.94
C CYS A 107 13.71 -23.65 -12.03
N GLY A 108 14.00 -22.36 -11.76
CA GLY A 108 13.79 -21.26 -12.70
C GLY A 108 12.31 -20.94 -12.95
N ASN A 109 11.42 -21.34 -12.03
CA ASN A 109 9.97 -21.14 -12.15
C ASN A 109 9.50 -19.83 -11.50
N ALA A 110 10.35 -19.17 -10.70
CA ALA A 110 10.05 -17.92 -10.03
C ALA A 110 11.32 -17.09 -9.86
N ASP A 111 11.14 -15.77 -9.78
CA ASP A 111 12.19 -14.81 -9.45
C ASP A 111 11.81 -14.05 -8.17
N VAL A 112 12.77 -13.79 -7.29
CA VAL A 112 12.57 -12.95 -6.10
C VAL A 112 13.03 -11.53 -6.38
N ILE A 113 12.09 -10.59 -6.26
CA ILE A 113 12.34 -9.16 -6.43
C ILE A 113 12.32 -8.50 -5.04
N PRO A 114 13.45 -8.00 -4.52
CA PRO A 114 13.47 -7.30 -3.25
C PRO A 114 12.74 -5.95 -3.37
N GLY A 115 11.77 -5.73 -2.48
CA GLY A 115 11.02 -4.48 -2.41
C GLY A 115 11.70 -3.38 -1.59
N VAL A 116 10.92 -2.37 -1.20
CA VAL A 116 11.35 -1.30 -0.30
C VAL A 116 10.50 -1.31 0.96
N LEU A 117 11.14 -1.36 2.12
CA LEU A 117 10.50 -1.18 3.42
C LEU A 117 10.78 0.24 3.93
N PHE A 118 9.80 1.13 3.81
CA PHE A 118 9.89 2.48 4.34
C PHE A 118 9.34 2.54 5.77
N ILE A 119 10.18 2.99 6.70
CA ILE A 119 9.82 3.18 8.11
C ILE A 119 9.93 4.67 8.42
N ASP A 120 8.77 5.31 8.59
CA ASP A 120 8.67 6.69 9.06
C ASP A 120 8.88 6.77 10.58
N GLU A 121 9.39 7.91 11.03
CA GLU A 121 9.67 8.20 12.43
C GLU A 121 10.45 7.09 13.16
N ALA A 122 11.55 6.63 12.56
CA ALA A 122 12.35 5.50 13.05
C ALA A 122 12.76 5.64 14.54
N HIS A 123 12.95 6.87 15.03
CA HIS A 123 13.25 7.16 16.44
C HIS A 123 12.16 6.71 17.44
N MET A 124 10.98 6.33 16.96
CA MET A 124 9.87 5.80 17.76
C MET A 124 10.01 4.30 18.04
N MET A 125 10.89 3.60 17.32
CA MET A 125 11.19 2.18 17.54
C MET A 125 12.03 1.99 18.81
N ASP A 126 11.92 0.79 19.39
CA ASP A 126 12.74 0.38 20.53
C ASP A 126 13.97 -0.43 20.10
N LEU A 127 14.85 -0.67 21.08
CA LEU A 127 16.08 -1.42 20.89
C LEU A 127 15.83 -2.85 20.36
N GLU A 128 14.74 -3.50 20.77
CA GLU A 128 14.39 -4.85 20.35
C GLU A 128 14.02 -4.90 18.87
N CYS A 129 13.23 -3.92 18.40
CA CYS A 129 12.91 -3.78 16.99
C CYS A 129 14.16 -3.54 16.14
N PHE A 130 15.09 -2.69 16.60
CA PHE A 130 16.34 -2.46 15.87
C PHE A 130 17.23 -3.70 15.84
N THR A 131 17.25 -4.49 16.91
CA THR A 131 17.99 -5.76 16.96
C THR A 131 17.41 -6.77 15.97
N PHE A 132 16.07 -6.85 15.89
CA PHE A 132 15.37 -7.67 14.90
C PHE A 132 15.70 -7.23 13.48
N LEU A 133 15.62 -5.92 13.19
CA LEU A 133 15.94 -5.37 11.86
C LEU A 133 17.40 -5.59 11.47
N HIS A 134 18.33 -5.45 12.42
CA HIS A 134 19.75 -5.72 12.18
C HIS A 134 19.97 -7.17 11.69
N LYS A 135 19.29 -8.14 12.33
CA LYS A 135 19.32 -9.55 11.87
C LYS A 135 18.61 -9.73 10.53
N ALA A 136 17.50 -9.04 10.30
CA ALA A 136 16.74 -9.14 9.05
C ALA A 136 17.48 -8.57 7.84
N ILE A 137 18.32 -7.54 8.01
CA ILE A 137 19.16 -6.95 6.95
C ILE A 137 20.21 -7.96 6.45
N GLU A 138 20.62 -8.92 7.27
CA GLU A 138 21.60 -9.94 6.89
C GLU A 138 21.00 -11.07 6.02
N SER A 139 19.68 -11.13 5.88
CA SER A 139 19.00 -12.11 5.03
C SER A 139 19.18 -11.76 3.54
N PRO A 140 19.42 -12.74 2.65
CA PRO A 140 19.57 -12.48 1.21
C PRO A 140 18.29 -11.95 0.55
N PHE A 141 17.12 -12.22 1.14
CA PHE A 141 15.83 -11.75 0.64
C PHE A 141 15.38 -10.44 1.31
N SER A 142 16.29 -9.76 2.03
CA SER A 142 15.95 -8.52 2.72
C SER A 142 15.63 -7.40 1.73
N PRO A 143 14.51 -6.68 1.88
CA PRO A 143 14.20 -5.52 1.06
C PRO A 143 15.16 -4.36 1.38
N LEU A 144 15.21 -3.36 0.50
CA LEU A 144 15.86 -2.09 0.82
C LEU A 144 15.10 -1.41 1.96
N ILE A 145 15.76 -1.20 3.10
CA ILE A 145 15.15 -0.53 4.25
C ILE A 145 15.49 0.96 4.20
N VAL A 146 14.45 1.79 4.16
CA VAL A 146 14.57 3.25 4.18
C VAL A 146 13.98 3.77 5.47
N PHE A 147 14.83 4.28 6.34
CA PHE A 147 14.41 4.96 7.57
C PHE A 147 14.25 6.46 7.31
N SER A 148 13.26 7.07 7.94
CA SER A 148 13.22 8.53 8.07
C SER A 148 13.10 8.93 9.54
N SER A 149 13.76 10.02 9.90
CA SER A 149 13.73 10.58 11.24
C SER A 149 13.87 12.09 11.16
N ASN A 150 13.03 12.78 11.92
CA ASN A 150 13.04 14.23 12.10
C ASN A 150 13.84 14.67 13.33
N LYS A 151 14.38 13.74 14.13
CA LYS A 151 15.16 14.03 15.34
C LYS A 151 16.63 13.72 15.11
N LEU A 152 17.49 14.74 15.22
CA LEU A 152 18.94 14.52 15.12
C LEU A 152 19.48 13.74 16.32
N LYS A 153 19.01 14.05 17.54
CA LYS A 153 19.33 13.32 18.78
C LYS A 153 18.03 12.91 19.46
N SER A 154 17.95 11.65 19.87
CA SER A 154 16.81 11.11 20.61
C SER A 154 17.28 9.98 21.52
N LYS A 155 16.55 9.75 22.61
CA LYS A 155 16.73 8.56 23.44
C LYS A 155 16.30 7.33 22.67
N ILE A 156 17.10 6.27 22.74
CA ILE A 156 16.72 4.96 22.21
C ILE A 156 15.70 4.35 23.18
N ARG A 157 14.48 4.10 22.70
CA ARG A 157 13.41 3.52 23.55
C ARG A 157 13.80 2.09 23.95
N GLY A 158 13.51 1.72 25.20
CA GLY A 158 13.93 0.42 25.75
C GLY A 158 15.39 0.36 26.23
N SER A 159 16.17 1.44 26.08
CA SER A 159 17.52 1.54 26.66
C SER A 159 17.54 2.23 28.02
N LYS A 160 18.65 2.13 28.77
CA LYS A 160 18.89 2.85 30.03
C LYS A 160 19.19 4.35 29.80
N ASN A 161 18.29 5.06 29.11
CA ASN A 161 18.44 6.48 28.73
C ASN A 161 19.65 6.80 27.84
N ILE A 162 20.04 5.89 26.96
CA ILE A 162 21.11 6.15 25.99
C ILE A 162 20.56 7.08 24.91
N GLU A 163 21.20 8.22 24.70
CA GLU A 163 20.91 9.13 23.60
C GLU A 163 21.89 8.91 22.46
N ASN A 164 21.38 8.83 21.24
CA ASN A 164 22.20 8.70 20.04
C ASN A 164 21.58 9.43 18.85
N HIS A 165 22.32 9.48 17.74
CA HIS A 165 21.83 10.07 16.50
C HIS A 165 20.60 9.31 15.99
N PHE A 166 19.58 10.06 15.59
CA PHE A 166 18.30 9.53 15.09
C PHE A 166 17.53 8.60 16.05
N GLY A 167 17.96 8.48 17.32
CA GLY A 167 17.37 7.52 18.25
C GLY A 167 17.66 6.06 17.91
N MET A 168 18.75 5.78 17.18
CA MET A 168 19.10 4.44 16.70
C MET A 168 20.37 3.91 17.41
N PRO A 169 20.54 2.58 17.55
CA PRO A 169 21.78 1.97 18.02
C PRO A 169 22.96 2.27 17.08
N LYS A 170 24.16 2.41 17.64
CA LYS A 170 25.35 2.77 16.86
C LYS A 170 25.68 1.72 15.80
N GLU A 171 25.47 0.46 16.12
CA GLU A 171 25.72 -0.70 15.25
C GLU A 171 24.90 -0.64 13.97
N LEU A 172 23.66 -0.12 14.06
CA LEU A 172 22.80 0.05 12.90
C LEU A 172 23.19 1.30 12.11
N LEU A 173 23.53 2.41 12.79
CA LEU A 173 23.96 3.66 12.14
C LEU A 173 25.18 3.46 11.23
N ASP A 174 26.14 2.65 11.65
CA ASP A 174 27.35 2.35 10.87
C ASP A 174 27.05 1.63 9.54
N ARG A 175 25.85 1.03 9.40
CA ARG A 175 25.38 0.37 8.18
C ARG A 175 24.49 1.26 7.30
N LEU A 176 24.11 2.45 7.76
CA LEU A 176 23.18 3.33 7.05
C LEU A 176 23.91 4.33 6.15
N VAL A 177 23.36 4.53 4.95
CA VAL A 177 23.69 5.69 4.12
C VAL A 177 22.75 6.83 4.52
N ILE A 178 23.31 7.86 5.17
CA ILE A 178 22.54 9.02 5.64
C ILE A 178 22.39 10.03 4.51
N ILE A 179 21.15 10.31 4.12
CA ILE A 179 20.82 11.35 3.13
C ILE A 179 20.16 12.53 3.86
N PRO A 180 20.87 13.66 4.07
CA PRO A 180 20.28 14.82 4.73
C PRO A 180 19.31 15.54 3.79
N LEU A 181 18.10 15.80 4.27
CA LEU A 181 17.12 16.62 3.55
C LEU A 181 17.21 18.09 4.00
N GLN A 182 17.25 18.99 3.04
CA GLN A 182 17.23 20.44 3.29
C GLN A 182 15.79 20.97 3.27
N LYS A 183 15.56 22.09 3.95
CA LYS A 183 14.28 22.79 3.87
C LYS A 183 14.08 23.35 2.47
N ASN A 184 12.86 23.27 1.97
CA ASN A 184 12.50 23.86 0.70
C ASN A 184 12.63 25.38 0.75
N THR A 185 13.05 25.98 -0.37
CA THR A 185 12.95 27.44 -0.57
C THR A 185 11.50 27.84 -0.85
N THR A 186 11.18 29.12 -0.67
CA THR A 186 9.86 29.70 -0.98
C THR A 186 9.45 29.45 -2.43
N GLU A 187 10.40 29.55 -3.37
CA GLU A 187 10.18 29.25 -4.79
C GLU A 187 9.79 27.78 -5.03
N ILE A 188 10.46 26.85 -4.37
CA ILE A 188 10.14 25.41 -4.46
C ILE A 188 8.76 25.16 -3.85
N ASN A 189 8.45 25.73 -2.69
CA ASN A 189 7.14 25.61 -2.07
C ASN A 189 6.02 26.14 -2.98
N LYS A 190 6.23 27.28 -3.64
CA LYS A 190 5.28 27.85 -4.60
C LYS A 190 5.01 26.90 -5.77
N LYS A 191 6.06 26.27 -6.33
CA LYS A 191 5.92 25.26 -7.39
C LYS A 191 5.15 24.03 -6.92
N ILE A 192 5.45 23.52 -5.72
CA ILE A 192 4.74 22.36 -5.15
C ILE A 192 3.25 22.69 -4.97
N LEU A 193 2.94 23.86 -4.42
CA LEU A 193 1.57 24.33 -4.25
C LEU A 193 0.85 24.47 -5.59
N GLN A 194 1.52 25.01 -6.62
CA GLN A 194 0.93 25.14 -7.95
C GLN A 194 0.58 23.78 -8.56
N ILE A 195 1.45 22.77 -8.44
CA ILE A 195 1.16 21.40 -8.89
C ILE A 195 -0.07 20.86 -8.13
N ARG A 196 -0.10 21.03 -6.81
CA ARG A 196 -1.20 20.52 -5.99
C ARG A 196 -2.54 21.20 -6.30
N ILE A 197 -2.54 22.51 -6.48
CA ILE A 197 -3.72 23.30 -6.85
C ILE A 197 -4.29 22.83 -8.20
N ASN A 198 -3.41 22.52 -9.16
CA ASN A 198 -3.81 21.99 -10.46
C ASN A 198 -4.40 20.58 -10.33
N GLU A 199 -3.78 19.69 -9.55
CA GLU A 199 -4.30 18.35 -9.28
C GLU A 199 -5.69 18.38 -8.61
N GLU A 200 -5.90 19.30 -7.66
CA GLU A 200 -7.16 19.43 -6.95
C GLU A 200 -8.21 20.25 -7.73
N CYS A 201 -7.85 20.77 -8.91
CA CYS A 201 -8.67 21.61 -9.79
C CYS A 201 -9.22 22.85 -9.07
N ILE A 202 -8.37 23.52 -8.29
CA ILE A 202 -8.74 24.72 -7.55
C ILE A 202 -8.31 25.96 -8.35
N ASN A 203 -9.22 26.91 -8.55
CA ASN A 203 -8.89 28.14 -9.25
C ASN A 203 -8.38 29.19 -8.25
N VAL A 204 -7.06 29.37 -8.14
CA VAL A 204 -6.44 30.29 -7.17
C VAL A 204 -5.86 31.51 -7.86
N SER A 205 -6.10 32.71 -7.31
CA SER A 205 -5.47 33.96 -7.77
C SER A 205 -3.96 33.97 -7.49
N SER A 206 -3.20 34.74 -8.28
CA SER A 206 -1.75 34.88 -8.09
C SER A 206 -1.38 35.42 -6.70
N GLU A 207 -2.18 36.34 -6.17
CA GLU A 207 -2.01 36.92 -4.83
C GLU A 207 -2.28 35.90 -3.71
N ALA A 208 -3.32 35.08 -3.86
CA ALA A 208 -3.60 34.00 -2.92
C ALA A 208 -2.48 32.94 -2.95
N LEU A 209 -1.92 32.63 -4.13
CA LEU A 209 -0.80 31.68 -4.26
C LEU A 209 0.47 32.20 -3.57
N THR A 210 0.79 33.49 -3.72
CA THR A 210 1.92 34.09 -2.97
C THR A 210 1.68 34.03 -1.47
N PHE A 211 0.48 34.38 -1.01
CA PHE A 211 0.15 34.33 0.39
C PHE A 211 0.21 32.91 0.99
N LEU A 212 -0.27 31.90 0.25
CA LEU A 212 -0.15 30.49 0.63
C LEU A 212 1.32 30.04 0.73
N SER A 213 2.19 30.60 -0.12
CA SER A 213 3.64 30.32 -0.08
C SER A 213 4.31 30.91 1.16
N ASP A 214 3.93 32.13 1.55
CA ASP A 214 4.41 32.79 2.77
C ASP A 214 3.93 32.05 4.03
N ILE A 215 2.70 31.53 4.00
CA ILE A 215 2.18 30.67 5.07
C ILE A 215 2.95 29.34 5.12
N ALA A 216 3.33 28.76 3.98
CA ALA A 216 4.11 27.52 3.95
C ALA A 216 5.50 27.69 4.57
N GLU A 217 6.10 28.88 4.47
CA GLU A 217 7.37 29.19 5.12
C GLU A 217 7.22 29.32 6.66
N SER A 218 6.14 29.95 7.12
CA SER A 218 5.93 30.20 8.55
C SER A 218 5.33 29.01 9.32
N LYS A 219 4.38 28.28 8.73
CA LYS A 219 3.62 27.16 9.37
C LYS A 219 3.93 25.79 8.76
N GLY A 220 4.76 25.73 7.72
CA GLY A 220 5.14 24.49 7.04
C GLY A 220 4.20 24.12 5.88
N LEU A 221 4.77 23.41 4.90
CA LEU A 221 4.07 23.02 3.68
C LEU A 221 2.86 22.10 3.94
N ARG A 222 2.97 21.18 4.91
CA ARG A 222 1.89 20.23 5.25
C ARG A 222 0.62 20.96 5.70
N TYR A 223 0.76 22.01 6.51
CA TYR A 223 -0.38 22.81 6.96
C TYR A 223 -1.14 23.43 5.79
N VAL A 224 -0.41 24.02 4.84
CA VAL A 224 -1.01 24.63 3.64
C VAL A 224 -1.68 23.58 2.76
N LEU A 225 -1.04 22.43 2.56
CA LEU A 225 -1.62 21.32 1.79
C LEU A 225 -2.92 20.79 2.41
N CYS A 226 -3.04 20.78 3.75
CA CYS A 226 -4.28 20.40 4.43
C CYS A 226 -5.41 21.45 4.27
N ILE A 227 -5.06 22.71 4.04
CA ILE A 227 -6.03 23.81 3.86
C ILE A 227 -6.59 23.85 2.44
N LEU A 228 -5.82 23.44 1.43
CA LEU A 228 -6.25 23.48 0.02
C LEU A 228 -7.61 22.80 -0.24
N PRO A 229 -7.89 21.58 0.30
CA PRO A 229 -9.21 20.96 0.14
C PRO A 229 -10.36 21.76 0.78
N VAL A 230 -10.10 22.45 1.90
CA VAL A 230 -11.11 23.28 2.59
C VAL A 230 -11.45 24.51 1.75
N LEU A 231 -10.43 25.11 1.15
CA LEU A 231 -10.58 26.25 0.25
C LEU A 231 -11.45 25.93 -0.98
N LYS A 232 -11.52 24.67 -1.40
CA LYS A 232 -12.42 24.22 -2.49
C LYS A 232 -13.90 24.44 -2.20
N VAL A 233 -14.30 24.56 -0.92
CA VAL A 233 -15.70 24.77 -0.51
C VAL A 233 -16.27 26.08 -1.05
N PHE A 234 -15.44 27.11 -1.25
CA PHE A 234 -15.90 28.42 -1.72
C PHE A 234 -16.43 28.39 -3.17
N LYS A 235 -16.17 27.34 -3.95
CA LYS A 235 -16.65 27.13 -5.35
C LYS A 235 -16.42 28.31 -6.32
N THR A 236 -15.62 29.29 -5.92
CA THR A 236 -15.28 30.50 -6.67
C THR A 236 -13.77 30.55 -6.87
N LYS A 237 -13.29 31.59 -7.58
CA LYS A 237 -11.87 31.87 -7.65
C LYS A 237 -11.37 32.27 -6.26
N ILE A 238 -10.35 31.57 -5.79
CA ILE A 238 -9.79 31.76 -4.46
C ILE A 238 -8.91 33.00 -4.44
N GLU A 239 -9.27 33.88 -3.54
CA GLU A 239 -8.63 35.16 -3.29
C GLU A 239 -7.98 35.15 -1.92
N ARG A 240 -7.13 36.14 -1.66
CA ARG A 240 -6.39 36.25 -0.41
C ARG A 240 -7.30 36.21 0.82
N ASN A 241 -8.43 36.92 0.78
CA ASN A 241 -9.39 37.00 1.89
C ASN A 241 -9.92 35.62 2.32
N HIS A 242 -10.21 34.74 1.34
CA HIS A 242 -10.67 33.37 1.60
C HIS A 242 -9.59 32.55 2.32
N VAL A 243 -8.31 32.74 1.94
CA VAL A 243 -7.18 32.08 2.60
C VAL A 243 -7.01 32.60 4.04
N GLU A 244 -7.11 33.91 4.24
CA GLU A 244 -7.03 34.53 5.56
C GLU A 244 -8.15 34.02 6.49
N GLU A 245 -9.39 33.96 6.01
CA GLU A 245 -10.53 33.42 6.75
C GLU A 245 -10.26 31.97 7.19
N VAL A 246 -9.89 31.08 6.27
CA VAL A 246 -9.65 29.66 6.60
C VAL A 246 -8.46 29.50 7.53
N THR A 247 -7.38 30.26 7.34
CA THR A 247 -6.21 30.19 8.23
C THR A 247 -6.49 30.69 9.65
N SER A 248 -7.49 31.56 9.83
CA SER A 248 -7.95 32.01 11.15
C SER A 248 -8.77 30.93 11.87
N LEU A 249 -9.56 30.17 11.13
CA LEU A 249 -10.38 29.07 11.66
C LEU A 249 -9.53 27.85 12.02
N PHE A 250 -8.55 27.51 11.18
CA PHE A 250 -7.68 26.36 11.39
C PHE A 250 -6.31 26.80 11.87
N ILE A 251 -6.18 26.97 13.19
CA ILE A 251 -4.89 27.24 13.82
C ILE A 251 -4.01 26.00 13.66
N GLY A 252 -2.98 26.09 12.81
CA GLY A 252 -1.97 25.05 12.71
C GLY A 252 -1.24 24.89 14.03
N LEU A 253 -0.98 23.66 14.45
CA LEU A 253 -0.05 23.38 15.53
C LEU A 253 1.33 23.90 15.11
N LYS A 254 1.92 24.79 15.92
CA LYS A 254 3.30 25.26 15.75
C LYS A 254 4.30 24.13 15.86
#